data_AF-W7I1A2-F1
#
_entry.id   AF-W7I1A2-F1
#
_cell.length_a   1.000
_cell.length_b   1.000
_cell.length_c   1.000
_cell.angle_alpha   90.00
_cell.angle_beta   90.00
_cell.angle_gamma   90.00
#
_symmetry.space_group_name_H-M   'P 1'
#
loop_
_entity.id
_entity.type
_entity.pdbx_description
1 polymer ?
#
loop_
_entity_poly.entity_id
_entity_poly.type
_entity_poly.pdbx_seq_one_letter_code
_entity_poly.pdbx_strand_id
1 'polypeptide(L)'
;MRLNLSLPDLIVHAILFHHSYSIAIPRRPGAHQLKCDNQIVLDMGSTWSSSAGSRNQIIAPIERVRADTNDPRHRRLIHLLKLNHIQHSIYYHYLQYHNHLAHLLISAYMFGASVEQLNDIYDKESKELEGWPDSPEEIDPDHWRAHLGAKQYQRAYCNFFEEELKVGNGTVWGFLTDKYAPDDSQKFRDNQLLHGLVEGVGHPLIHLGYALEIEDQGLAVEALSMVATSYQSVHEFVDNPNPPKTFLSITDIREILDRIHEDDTFDGVCDSYGAGHPDRVLDESPPNMLFDSYEIKKETMADTFQRQAEVAVLLFATSHKKSDPQYDFFLAHAVNAAYALRIVLPHLDIQQAWHVLRSHMVLSSVVYVSQCRPKIKEKLVYGVDVDGKDWEYIRNKALQGEWRHDAHYVKVLRSLQEFDKLFGKGRPDSKNYNLYLKAAVKFADEFTGWTGFGLAGEPSLDIKTAA
;
A
#
# COMPACT_ATOMS: atom_id res chain seq x y z
N MET A 1 41.02 9.65 -29.18
CA MET A 1 41.66 10.05 -27.92
C MET A 1 40.66 9.77 -26.82
N ARG A 2 40.79 8.63 -26.13
CA ARG A 2 39.91 8.21 -25.03
C ARG A 2 40.35 8.93 -23.76
N LEU A 3 39.41 9.51 -23.02
CA LEU A 3 39.59 9.87 -21.63
C LEU A 3 38.42 9.30 -20.83
N ASN A 4 38.76 8.31 -20.00
CA ASN A 4 37.96 7.77 -18.91
C ASN A 4 37.82 8.84 -17.82
N LEU A 5 36.62 9.07 -17.31
CA LEU A 5 36.41 9.68 -15.99
C LEU A 5 35.32 8.90 -15.25
N SER A 6 35.67 8.43 -14.06
CA SER A 6 34.92 7.59 -13.14
C SER A 6 34.00 8.42 -12.23
N LEU A 7 32.77 7.95 -11.99
CA LEU A 7 31.92 8.30 -10.83
C LEU A 7 32.72 8.08 -9.54
N PRO A 8 33.17 9.14 -8.82
CA PRO A 8 32.50 9.54 -7.58
C PRO A 8 32.82 11.00 -7.14
N ASP A 9 32.19 12.04 -7.71
CA ASP A 9 32.46 13.45 -7.34
C ASP A 9 31.21 14.30 -7.00
N LEU A 10 30.07 13.67 -6.71
CA LEU A 10 28.82 14.39 -6.35
C LEU A 10 28.41 14.27 -4.86
N ILE A 11 29.24 13.65 -4.00
CA ILE A 11 28.91 13.42 -2.57
C ILE A 11 29.65 14.36 -1.59
N VAL A 12 30.45 15.32 -2.05
CA VAL A 12 31.37 16.07 -1.15
C VAL A 12 30.92 17.51 -0.80
N HIS A 13 29.69 17.94 -1.07
CA HIS A 13 29.26 19.32 -0.75
C HIS A 13 28.20 19.50 0.35
N ALA A 14 27.93 18.49 1.18
CA ALA A 14 26.98 18.64 2.31
C ALA A 14 27.52 18.22 3.70
N ILE A 15 28.80 17.85 3.83
CA ILE A 15 29.35 17.29 5.10
C ILE A 15 30.15 18.31 5.95
N LEU A 16 30.34 19.55 5.49
CA LEU A 16 31.17 20.53 6.20
C LEU A 16 30.37 21.69 6.78
N PHE A 17 29.39 21.45 7.65
CA PHE A 17 28.99 22.39 8.70
C PHE A 17 28.08 21.65 9.70
N HIS A 18 28.66 21.11 10.77
CA HIS A 18 28.17 21.15 12.17
C HIS A 18 28.83 20.04 12.99
N HIS A 19 30.02 20.35 13.50
CA HIS A 19 30.62 19.69 14.65
C HIS A 19 30.88 20.75 15.73
N SER A 20 30.80 20.32 17.00
CA SER A 20 30.90 21.07 18.28
C SER A 20 29.53 21.53 18.80
N TYR A 21 28.96 21.02 19.89
CA TYR A 21 29.56 20.73 21.19
C TYR A 21 28.89 19.55 21.92
N SER A 22 29.70 18.65 22.46
CA SER A 22 29.31 17.68 23.49
C SER A 22 29.43 18.29 24.89
N ILE A 23 28.45 18.04 25.76
CA ILE A 23 28.66 17.97 27.21
C ILE A 23 27.94 16.70 27.71
N ALA A 24 28.71 15.84 28.38
CA ALA A 24 28.28 14.57 28.99
C ALA A 24 27.75 14.78 30.41
N ILE A 25 26.90 13.86 30.91
CA ILE A 25 26.68 13.47 32.33
C ILE A 25 25.75 12.21 32.39
N PRO A 26 25.81 11.35 33.43
CA PRO A 26 26.07 9.91 33.26
C PRO A 26 24.88 8.95 33.46
N ARG A 27 25.09 7.70 33.03
CA ARG A 27 24.24 6.50 33.22
C ARG A 27 24.04 6.11 34.69
N ARG A 28 22.85 5.59 35.03
CA ARG A 28 22.64 4.45 35.95
C ARG A 28 21.35 3.67 35.65
N PRO A 29 21.23 2.40 36.10
CA PRO A 29 20.51 1.33 35.40
C PRO A 29 19.17 0.94 36.04
N GLY A 30 18.29 0.35 35.22
CA GLY A 30 17.06 -0.30 35.68
C GLY A 30 16.41 -1.07 34.52
N ALA A 31 17.00 -2.21 34.15
CA ALA A 31 16.38 -3.13 33.21
C ALA A 31 15.20 -3.83 33.90
N HIS A 32 13.99 -3.33 33.69
CA HIS A 32 12.79 -4.12 33.96
C HIS A 32 12.57 -5.09 32.79
N GLN A 33 12.66 -6.38 33.09
CA GLN A 33 12.18 -7.44 32.20
C GLN A 33 10.69 -7.19 31.89
N LEU A 34 10.41 -6.77 30.66
CA LEU A 34 9.06 -6.76 30.10
C LEU A 34 8.58 -8.22 29.99
N LYS A 35 7.64 -8.61 30.85
CA LYS A 35 6.90 -9.87 30.73
C LYS A 35 5.97 -9.79 29.52
N CYS A 36 5.92 -10.88 28.75
CA CYS A 36 5.25 -11.02 27.46
C CYS A 36 3.72 -11.25 27.56
N ASP A 37 3.04 -10.73 28.58
CA ASP A 37 1.68 -11.18 28.93
C ASP A 37 0.54 -10.19 28.58
N ASN A 38 0.81 -9.15 27.78
CA ASN A 38 -0.24 -8.24 27.28
C ASN A 38 -0.37 -8.35 25.76
N GLN A 39 -0.90 -9.47 25.26
CA GLN A 39 -1.59 -9.45 23.96
C GLN A 39 -3.03 -9.01 24.22
N ILE A 40 -3.27 -7.71 24.07
CA ILE A 40 -4.61 -7.14 24.04
C ILE A 40 -5.19 -7.56 22.69
N VAL A 41 -6.27 -8.36 22.72
CA VAL A 41 -7.08 -8.63 21.54
C VAL A 41 -7.54 -7.28 21.00
N LEU A 42 -7.20 -6.95 19.75
CA LEU A 42 -7.70 -5.73 19.11
C LEU A 42 -9.24 -5.76 19.20
N ASP A 43 -9.83 -4.85 19.99
CA ASP A 43 -11.27 -4.67 20.02
C ASP A 43 -11.69 -3.95 18.73
N MET A 44 -11.95 -4.77 17.71
CA MET A 44 -12.19 -4.34 16.33
C MET A 44 -13.67 -4.15 16.01
N GLY A 45 -14.51 -3.95 17.03
CA GLY A 45 -15.97 -3.73 16.94
C GLY A 45 -16.57 -3.86 15.54
N SER A 46 -16.97 -5.07 15.14
CA SER A 46 -17.59 -5.32 13.82
C SER A 46 -18.93 -6.03 13.99
N THR A 47 -19.96 -5.52 13.31
CA THR A 47 -21.28 -6.13 13.20
C THR A 47 -21.55 -6.53 11.77
N TRP A 48 -21.11 -7.72 11.37
CA TRP A 48 -21.66 -8.42 10.20
C TRP A 48 -21.76 -9.91 10.49
N SER A 49 -22.98 -10.41 10.64
CA SER A 49 -23.29 -11.82 10.52
C SER A 49 -24.13 -12.03 9.26
N SER A 50 -23.63 -12.82 8.30
CA SER A 50 -24.50 -13.45 7.30
C SER A 50 -23.85 -14.72 6.72
N SER A 51 -24.71 -15.61 6.24
CA SER A 51 -24.52 -17.04 5.99
C SER A 51 -23.72 -17.39 4.73
N ALA A 52 -23.13 -18.59 4.72
CA ALA A 52 -22.15 -19.05 3.75
C ALA A 52 -22.64 -19.23 2.30
N GLY A 53 -21.88 -18.66 1.37
CA GLY A 53 -21.83 -18.93 -0.07
C GLY A 53 -20.50 -18.40 -0.62
N SER A 54 -19.97 -18.92 -1.75
CA SER A 54 -18.63 -18.53 -2.24
C SER A 54 -18.48 -17.03 -2.54
N ARG A 55 -19.58 -16.34 -2.89
CA ARG A 55 -19.62 -14.87 -3.06
C ARG A 55 -19.48 -14.08 -1.75
N ASN A 56 -19.79 -14.71 -0.61
CA ASN A 56 -19.62 -14.11 0.71
C ASN A 56 -18.17 -14.21 1.23
N GLN A 57 -17.27 -14.91 0.53
CA GLN A 57 -15.87 -15.02 0.97
C GLN A 57 -15.07 -13.73 0.79
N ILE A 58 -15.45 -12.85 -0.16
CA ILE A 58 -14.75 -11.58 -0.39
C ILE A 58 -14.96 -10.59 0.77
N ILE A 59 -16.16 -10.60 1.33
CA ILE A 59 -16.56 -9.76 2.49
C ILE A 59 -16.49 -10.53 3.81
N ALA A 60 -16.02 -11.78 3.79
CA ALA A 60 -15.79 -12.56 5.01
C ALA A 60 -14.46 -12.13 5.65
N PRO A 61 -14.38 -12.13 7.00
CA PRO A 61 -13.12 -11.96 7.71
C PRO A 61 -12.05 -12.89 7.16
N ILE A 62 -10.84 -12.36 7.00
CA ILE A 62 -9.67 -13.16 6.59
C ILE A 62 -9.22 -14.08 7.73
N GLU A 63 -8.52 -15.15 7.37
CA GLU A 63 -7.77 -15.92 8.35
C GLU A 63 -6.61 -15.06 8.86
N ARG A 64 -6.58 -14.80 10.17
CA ARG A 64 -5.52 -14.01 10.82
C ARG A 64 -4.36 -14.91 11.20
N VAL A 65 -3.15 -14.35 11.23
CA VAL A 65 -2.00 -15.01 11.84
C VAL A 65 -2.25 -15.10 13.33
N ARG A 66 -2.57 -16.31 13.79
CA ARG A 66 -2.74 -16.54 15.22
C ARG A 66 -1.42 -16.35 15.92
N ALA A 67 -1.46 -15.63 17.03
CA ALA A 67 -0.33 -15.55 17.93
C ALA A 67 0.13 -16.96 18.34
N ASP A 68 1.31 -17.36 17.87
CA ASP A 68 1.94 -18.61 18.26
C ASP A 68 3.25 -18.30 18.98
N THR A 69 3.18 -18.27 20.31
CA THR A 69 4.36 -18.05 21.14
C THR A 69 5.28 -19.27 21.18
N ASN A 70 4.90 -20.42 20.62
CA ASN A 70 5.76 -21.59 20.48
C ASN A 70 6.52 -21.60 19.15
N ASP A 71 5.99 -21.01 18.08
CA ASP A 71 6.73 -20.82 16.81
C ASP A 71 7.88 -19.80 16.98
N PRO A 72 9.16 -20.23 16.88
CA PRO A 72 10.30 -19.32 16.98
C PRO A 72 10.29 -18.23 15.90
N ARG A 73 9.75 -18.50 14.72
CA ARG A 73 9.65 -17.54 13.62
C ARG A 73 8.67 -16.43 13.98
N HIS A 74 7.51 -16.78 14.53
CA HIS A 74 6.51 -15.82 14.99
C HIS A 74 7.08 -14.93 16.11
N ARG A 75 7.70 -15.52 17.15
CA ARG A 75 8.37 -14.72 18.21
C ARG A 75 9.40 -13.76 17.63
N ARG A 76 10.17 -14.20 16.64
CA ARG A 76 11.19 -13.35 16.02
C ARG A 76 10.57 -12.23 15.20
N LEU A 77 9.56 -12.53 14.38
CA LEU A 77 8.80 -11.52 13.63
C LEU A 77 8.31 -10.41 14.56
N ILE A 78 7.56 -10.76 15.62
CA ILE A 78 7.01 -9.78 16.57
C ILE A 78 8.11 -8.95 17.22
N HIS A 79 9.26 -9.56 17.57
CA HIS A 79 10.38 -8.82 18.12
C HIS A 79 10.95 -7.80 17.12
N LEU A 80 11.13 -8.19 15.86
CA LEU A 80 11.68 -7.31 14.82
C LEU A 80 10.72 -6.18 14.46
N LEU A 81 9.41 -6.44 14.43
CA LEU A 81 8.38 -5.40 14.22
C LEU A 81 8.39 -4.37 15.34
N LYS A 82 8.44 -4.81 16.60
CA LYS A 82 8.58 -3.89 17.75
C LYS A 82 9.88 -3.09 17.71
N LEU A 83 10.97 -3.73 17.31
CA LEU A 83 12.25 -3.04 17.18
C LEU A 83 12.17 -1.97 16.08
N ASN A 84 11.55 -2.27 14.93
CA ASN A 84 11.31 -1.30 13.87
C ASN A 84 10.48 -0.11 14.36
N HIS A 85 9.33 -0.37 14.99
CA HIS A 85 8.44 0.64 15.55
C HIS A 85 9.16 1.61 16.49
N ILE A 86 10.02 1.07 17.37
CA ILE A 86 10.77 1.88 18.35
C ILE A 86 11.91 2.67 17.69
N GLN A 87 12.61 2.08 16.73
CA GLN A 87 13.88 2.61 16.23
C GLN A 87 13.73 3.49 14.99
N HIS A 88 12.72 3.27 14.16
CA HIS A 88 12.64 3.88 12.84
C HIS A 88 11.31 4.60 12.63
N SER A 89 11.38 5.77 11.98
CA SER A 89 10.21 6.56 11.61
C SER A 89 9.38 5.91 10.51
N ILE A 90 8.10 6.28 10.41
CA ILE A 90 7.21 5.83 9.32
C ILE A 90 7.56 6.48 7.98
N TYR A 91 8.11 7.70 8.01
CA TYR A 91 8.71 8.36 6.85
C TYR A 91 10.18 8.64 7.06
N TYR A 92 10.96 8.50 5.98
CA TYR A 92 12.41 8.70 5.97
C TYR A 92 12.86 9.40 4.67
N HIS A 93 14.11 9.87 4.63
CA HIS A 93 14.67 10.72 3.56
C HIS A 93 13.80 11.95 3.30
N TYR A 94 13.83 12.91 4.23
CA TYR A 94 13.08 14.18 4.10
C TYR A 94 11.57 13.99 3.88
N LEU A 95 10.99 12.98 4.56
CA LEU A 95 9.56 12.65 4.50
C LEU A 95 9.06 12.18 3.13
N GLN A 96 9.97 11.79 2.24
CA GLN A 96 9.67 11.38 0.87
C GLN A 96 9.27 9.91 0.78
N TYR A 97 9.95 9.04 1.52
CA TYR A 97 9.75 7.60 1.44
C TYR A 97 9.06 7.04 2.70
N HIS A 98 8.42 5.88 2.55
CA HIS A 98 7.73 5.18 3.64
C HIS A 98 8.55 3.99 4.10
N ASN A 99 8.59 3.73 5.41
CA ASN A 99 9.25 2.54 5.94
C ASN A 99 8.48 1.26 5.56
N HIS A 100 9.07 0.44 4.69
CA HIS A 100 8.45 -0.81 4.22
C HIS A 100 8.90 -2.07 4.97
N LEU A 101 9.76 -1.95 5.98
CA LEU A 101 10.38 -3.10 6.63
C LEU A 101 9.34 -4.05 7.23
N ALA A 102 8.30 -3.50 7.89
CA ALA A 102 7.21 -4.30 8.43
C ALA A 102 6.51 -5.13 7.34
N HIS A 103 6.24 -4.52 6.18
CA HIS A 103 5.57 -5.19 5.08
C HIS A 103 6.39 -6.36 4.53
N LEU A 104 7.71 -6.18 4.38
CA LEU A 104 8.61 -7.23 3.89
C LEU A 104 8.76 -8.37 4.90
N LEU A 105 8.96 -8.05 6.19
CA LEU A 105 9.07 -9.06 7.25
C LEU A 105 7.82 -9.93 7.34
N ILE A 106 6.64 -9.32 7.33
CA ILE A 106 5.38 -10.07 7.41
C ILE A 106 5.17 -10.87 6.13
N SER A 107 5.43 -10.29 4.95
CA SER A 107 5.31 -11.03 3.68
C SER A 107 6.22 -12.25 3.63
N ALA A 108 7.48 -12.09 4.02
CA ALA A 108 8.44 -13.17 4.08
C ALA A 108 8.03 -14.25 5.09
N TYR A 109 7.56 -13.85 6.28
CA TYR A 109 7.04 -14.79 7.28
C TYR A 109 5.87 -15.61 6.73
N MET A 110 4.91 -14.98 6.04
CA MET A 110 3.76 -15.63 5.41
C MET A 110 4.17 -16.61 4.30
N PHE A 111 5.27 -16.33 3.60
CA PHE A 111 5.89 -17.26 2.66
C PHE A 111 6.70 -18.37 3.30
N GLY A 112 6.84 -18.37 4.63
CA GLY A 112 7.53 -19.43 5.36
C GLY A 112 8.99 -19.13 5.70
N ALA A 113 9.42 -17.87 5.66
CA ALA A 113 10.79 -17.47 6.00
C ALA A 113 11.24 -18.02 7.36
N SER A 114 12.49 -18.50 7.43
CA SER A 114 13.12 -18.93 8.68
C SER A 114 13.47 -17.74 9.58
N VAL A 115 13.85 -18.02 10.83
CA VAL A 115 14.34 -17.00 11.78
C VAL A 115 15.54 -16.26 11.21
N GLU A 116 16.45 -16.98 10.55
CA GLU A 116 17.66 -16.45 9.94
C GLU A 116 17.34 -15.52 8.77
N GLN A 117 16.36 -15.90 7.93
CA GLN A 117 15.93 -15.05 6.82
C GLN A 117 15.26 -13.76 7.31
N LEU A 118 14.45 -13.82 8.37
CA LEU A 118 13.85 -12.63 8.98
C LEU A 118 14.93 -11.69 9.56
N ASN A 119 15.99 -12.24 10.16
CA ASN A 119 17.14 -11.45 10.62
C ASN A 119 17.87 -10.79 9.48
N ASP A 120 18.18 -11.55 8.42
CA ASP A 120 18.87 -11.04 7.24
C ASP A 120 18.10 -9.88 6.59
N ILE A 121 16.77 -10.01 6.48
CA ILE A 121 15.89 -8.93 6.02
C ILE A 121 16.04 -7.70 6.92
N TYR A 122 15.87 -7.85 8.23
CA TYR A 122 15.97 -6.71 9.16
C TYR A 122 17.33 -6.02 9.09
N ASP A 123 18.42 -6.79 9.16
CA ASP A 123 19.78 -6.28 9.17
C ASP A 123 20.17 -5.60 7.86
N LYS A 124 19.54 -5.98 6.73
CA LYS A 124 19.76 -5.38 5.43
C LYS A 124 18.99 -4.08 5.29
N GLU A 125 17.67 -4.11 5.52
CA GLU A 125 16.76 -3.00 5.25
C GLU A 125 16.88 -1.87 6.28
N SER A 126 17.09 -2.19 7.56
CA SER A 126 17.20 -1.18 8.62
C SER A 126 18.36 -0.19 8.43
N LYS A 127 19.35 -0.54 7.60
CA LYS A 127 20.50 0.33 7.31
C LYS A 127 20.15 1.61 6.56
N GLU A 128 19.09 1.58 5.77
CA GLU A 128 18.62 2.72 4.98
C GLU A 128 17.57 3.55 5.73
N LEU A 129 17.08 3.06 6.87
CA LEU A 129 16.03 3.71 7.64
C LEU A 129 16.59 4.74 8.62
N GLU A 130 15.76 5.75 8.91
CA GLU A 130 16.08 6.85 9.82
C GLU A 130 15.30 6.71 11.12
N GLY A 131 15.87 7.24 12.21
CA GLY A 131 15.18 7.30 13.49
C GLY A 131 14.11 8.38 13.53
N TRP A 132 13.25 8.32 14.55
CA TRP A 132 12.17 9.28 14.76
C TRP A 132 12.68 10.73 14.92
N PRO A 133 12.36 11.64 13.99
CA PRO A 133 12.61 13.07 14.20
C PRO A 133 11.69 13.62 15.29
N ASP A 134 12.09 14.71 15.95
CA ASP A 134 11.19 15.44 16.85
C ASP A 134 10.04 16.07 16.03
N SER A 135 8.83 16.02 16.59
CA SER A 135 7.66 16.70 16.01
C SER A 135 7.74 18.20 16.27
N PRO A 136 7.21 19.07 15.38
CA PRO A 136 7.12 20.51 15.66
C PRO A 136 6.39 20.83 16.97
N GLU A 137 5.35 20.06 17.28
CA GLU A 137 4.56 20.12 18.52
C GLU A 137 3.81 18.79 18.72
N GLU A 138 3.22 18.62 19.90
CA GLU A 138 2.35 17.48 20.25
C GLU A 138 0.93 17.69 19.70
N ILE A 139 0.21 16.59 19.45
CA ILE A 139 -1.19 16.65 19.02
C ILE A 139 -2.09 16.90 20.23
N ASP A 140 -2.88 17.97 20.19
CA ASP A 140 -3.94 18.24 21.17
C ASP A 140 -5.12 17.27 20.94
N PRO A 141 -5.49 16.43 21.92
CA PRO A 141 -6.63 15.52 21.78
C PRO A 141 -7.95 16.20 21.45
N ASP A 142 -8.18 17.43 21.93
CA ASP A 142 -9.42 18.18 21.65
C ASP A 142 -9.42 18.77 20.23
N HIS A 143 -8.26 18.88 19.59
CA HIS A 143 -8.08 19.49 18.26
C HIS A 143 -7.19 18.64 17.34
N TRP A 144 -7.25 17.31 17.47
CA TRP A 144 -6.25 16.41 16.89
C TRP A 144 -6.17 16.45 15.36
N ARG A 145 -7.21 16.96 14.70
CA ARG A 145 -7.27 17.13 13.23
C ARG A 145 -6.58 18.40 12.71
N ALA A 146 -6.04 19.24 13.58
CA ALA A 146 -5.46 20.53 13.18
C ALA A 146 -4.25 20.41 12.23
N HIS A 147 -3.58 19.25 12.22
CA HIS A 147 -2.35 19.01 11.45
C HIS A 147 -2.48 17.88 10.43
N LEU A 148 -3.70 17.58 9.96
CA LEU A 148 -3.90 16.60 8.90
C LEU A 148 -3.13 17.01 7.63
N GLY A 149 -2.53 16.03 6.96
CA GLY A 149 -1.68 16.22 5.78
C GLY A 149 -0.24 16.70 6.08
N ALA A 150 0.11 16.91 7.34
CA ALA A 150 1.44 17.43 7.73
C ALA A 150 2.40 16.30 8.16
N LYS A 151 3.14 15.73 7.20
CA LYS A 151 4.11 14.62 7.41
C LYS A 151 5.12 14.83 8.55
N GLN A 152 5.50 16.07 8.84
CA GLN A 152 6.43 16.39 9.93
C GLN A 152 5.86 16.06 11.33
N TYR A 153 4.54 15.88 11.46
CA TYR A 153 3.87 15.50 12.70
C TYR A 153 3.79 13.98 12.91
N GLN A 154 4.46 13.17 12.08
CA GLN A 154 4.39 11.69 12.15
C GLN A 154 4.59 11.12 13.55
N ARG A 155 5.54 11.68 14.31
CA ARG A 155 5.85 11.20 15.66
C ARG A 155 4.76 11.58 16.65
N ALA A 156 4.26 12.83 16.59
CA ALA A 156 3.21 13.29 17.49
C ALA A 156 1.88 12.57 17.22
N TYR A 157 1.53 12.31 15.96
CA TYR A 157 0.36 11.48 15.64
C TYR A 157 0.53 10.03 16.12
N CYS A 158 1.72 9.45 16.01
CA CYS A 158 2.02 8.12 16.53
C CYS A 158 1.81 8.06 18.05
N ASN A 159 2.39 9.01 18.79
CA ASN A 159 2.20 9.12 20.24
C ASN A 159 0.71 9.28 20.60
N PHE A 160 0.02 10.19 19.92
CA PHE A 160 -1.41 10.47 20.16
C PHE A 160 -2.28 9.22 19.98
N PHE A 161 -2.19 8.54 18.84
CA PHE A 161 -2.99 7.35 18.59
C PHE A 161 -2.61 6.19 19.53
N GLU A 162 -1.33 6.03 19.87
CA GLU A 162 -0.90 5.04 20.84
C GLU A 162 -1.54 5.29 22.22
N GLU A 163 -1.49 6.54 22.69
CA GLU A 163 -2.06 6.94 23.98
C GLU A 163 -3.58 6.76 24.00
N GLU A 164 -4.29 7.28 23.00
CA GLU A 164 -5.75 7.23 22.92
C GLU A 164 -6.30 5.80 22.85
N LEU A 165 -5.63 4.92 22.08
CA LEU A 165 -5.99 3.50 22.04
C LEU A 165 -5.68 2.79 23.36
N LYS A 166 -4.57 3.15 24.02
CA LYS A 166 -4.16 2.54 25.30
C LYS A 166 -5.07 2.93 26.46
N VAL A 167 -5.55 4.17 26.52
CA VAL A 167 -6.46 4.64 27.58
C VAL A 167 -7.93 4.33 27.29
N GLY A 168 -8.24 3.86 26.07
CA GLY A 168 -9.59 3.45 25.67
C GLY A 168 -10.50 4.60 25.26
N ASN A 169 -9.92 5.76 24.92
CA ASN A 169 -10.67 6.91 24.39
C ASN A 169 -11.05 6.72 22.92
N GLY A 170 -10.37 5.81 22.20
CA GLY A 170 -10.61 5.55 20.79
C GLY A 170 -10.45 4.10 20.38
N THR A 171 -10.79 3.84 19.12
CA THR A 171 -10.54 2.60 18.38
C THR A 171 -10.04 2.96 16.99
N VAL A 172 -9.30 2.06 16.34
CA VAL A 172 -8.80 2.28 14.97
C VAL A 172 -9.94 2.67 14.03
N TRP A 173 -11.05 1.92 14.06
CA TRP A 173 -12.21 2.21 13.21
C TRP A 173 -12.91 3.50 13.58
N GLY A 174 -13.06 3.81 14.86
CA GLY A 174 -13.71 5.06 15.22
C GLY A 174 -12.85 6.29 14.89
N PHE A 175 -11.51 6.17 14.85
CA PHE A 175 -10.66 7.23 14.28
C PHE A 175 -10.82 7.34 12.77
N LEU A 176 -10.80 6.22 12.03
CA LEU A 176 -10.97 6.25 10.57
C LEU A 176 -12.35 6.77 10.15
N THR A 177 -13.40 6.44 10.90
CA THR A 177 -14.78 6.86 10.62
C THR A 177 -15.13 8.20 11.26
N ASP A 178 -14.14 8.88 11.86
CA ASP A 178 -14.28 10.15 12.56
C ASP A 178 -15.35 10.16 13.67
N LYS A 179 -15.67 9.00 14.24
CA LYS A 179 -16.63 8.85 15.35
C LYS A 179 -16.17 9.55 16.64
N TYR A 180 -14.87 9.78 16.79
CA TYR A 180 -14.26 10.47 17.93
C TYR A 180 -13.87 11.93 17.63
N ALA A 181 -14.21 12.46 16.46
CA ALA A 181 -14.05 13.90 16.22
C ALA A 181 -15.03 14.67 17.14
N PRO A 182 -14.56 15.68 17.89
CA PRO A 182 -15.45 16.45 18.75
C PRO A 182 -16.51 17.19 17.92
N ASP A 183 -17.75 16.83 18.22
CA ASP A 183 -19.03 17.42 17.81
C ASP A 183 -19.64 16.94 16.47
N ASP A 184 -20.98 16.98 16.44
CA ASP A 184 -21.93 16.55 15.40
C ASP A 184 -21.82 17.37 14.09
N SER A 185 -20.65 17.96 13.85
CA SER A 185 -20.36 18.78 12.70
C SER A 185 -20.45 17.92 11.45
N GLN A 186 -21.50 18.18 10.69
CA GLN A 186 -21.76 17.53 9.41
C GLN A 186 -20.55 17.63 8.46
N LYS A 187 -19.70 18.64 8.66
CA LYS A 187 -18.44 18.88 7.94
C LYS A 187 -17.44 17.71 8.01
N PHE A 188 -17.39 16.94 9.11
CA PHE A 188 -16.44 15.80 9.21
C PHE A 188 -17.03 14.48 8.71
N ARG A 189 -18.37 14.35 8.68
CA ARG A 189 -19.01 13.14 8.11
C ARG A 189 -18.69 12.96 6.63
N ASP A 190 -18.48 14.06 5.92
CA ASP A 190 -18.15 14.07 4.50
C ASP A 190 -16.63 14.22 4.24
N ASN A 191 -15.78 14.12 5.28
CA ASN A 191 -14.31 14.24 5.23
C ASN A 191 -13.65 13.21 6.17
N GLN A 192 -14.08 11.94 6.11
CA GLN A 192 -13.58 10.90 7.03
C GLN A 192 -12.10 10.61 6.80
N LEU A 193 -11.34 10.32 7.87
CA LEU A 193 -9.96 9.81 7.74
C LEU A 193 -9.88 8.54 6.88
N LEU A 194 -10.95 7.75 6.83
CA LEU A 194 -11.07 6.54 6.01
C LEU A 194 -10.64 6.77 4.56
N HIS A 195 -10.91 7.95 4.00
CA HIS A 195 -10.57 8.29 2.61
C HIS A 195 -9.07 8.49 2.42
N GLY A 196 -8.36 8.87 3.49
CA GLY A 196 -6.91 8.98 3.54
C GLY A 196 -6.17 7.62 3.46
N LEU A 197 -6.89 6.49 3.52
CA LEU A 197 -6.26 5.17 3.41
C LEU A 197 -5.51 4.97 2.09
N VAL A 198 -6.01 5.54 0.99
CA VAL A 198 -5.37 5.38 -0.33
C VAL A 198 -4.35 6.48 -0.66
N GLU A 199 -4.16 7.44 0.24
CA GLU A 199 -3.19 8.53 0.06
C GLU A 199 -1.76 8.02 0.11
N GLY A 200 -0.83 8.84 -0.38
CA GLY A 200 0.57 8.44 -0.51
C GLY A 200 0.70 7.13 -1.27
N VAL A 201 -0.01 6.97 -2.38
CA VAL A 201 -0.11 5.74 -3.19
C VAL A 201 -0.57 4.48 -2.43
N GLY A 202 -1.37 4.65 -1.37
CA GLY A 202 -2.01 3.55 -0.65
C GLY A 202 -1.17 2.91 0.46
N HIS A 203 -0.06 3.55 0.86
CA HIS A 203 0.74 3.06 1.99
C HIS A 203 -0.06 2.90 3.29
N PRO A 204 -0.92 3.84 3.71
CA PRO A 204 -1.68 3.68 4.94
C PRO A 204 -2.64 2.47 4.87
N LEU A 205 -3.31 2.26 3.74
CA LEU A 205 -4.17 1.08 3.51
C LEU A 205 -3.36 -0.21 3.58
N ILE A 206 -2.22 -0.27 2.89
CA ILE A 206 -1.35 -1.46 2.88
C ILE A 206 -0.86 -1.77 4.30
N HIS A 207 -0.40 -0.75 5.02
CA HIS A 207 0.10 -0.89 6.38
C HIS A 207 -0.99 -1.34 7.36
N LEU A 208 -2.20 -0.77 7.24
CA LEU A 208 -3.36 -1.21 8.00
C LEU A 208 -3.71 -2.67 7.69
N GLY A 209 -3.69 -3.07 6.41
CA GLY A 209 -3.89 -4.45 6.00
C GLY A 209 -2.95 -5.41 6.74
N TYR A 210 -1.65 -5.10 6.80
CA TYR A 210 -0.69 -5.88 7.58
C TYR A 210 -1.01 -5.90 9.08
N ALA A 211 -1.35 -4.75 9.67
CA ALA A 211 -1.73 -4.67 11.09
C ALA A 211 -2.91 -5.59 11.42
N LEU A 212 -3.91 -5.66 10.53
CA LEU A 212 -5.09 -6.52 10.67
C LEU A 212 -4.75 -8.01 10.54
N GLU A 213 -3.84 -8.37 9.64
CA GLU A 213 -3.45 -9.76 9.41
C GLU A 213 -2.71 -10.39 10.58
N ILE A 214 -1.85 -9.63 11.25
CA ILE A 214 -1.04 -10.12 12.38
C ILE A 214 -1.52 -9.64 13.75
N GLU A 215 -2.65 -8.91 13.78
CA GLU A 215 -3.25 -8.34 14.99
C GLU A 215 -2.28 -7.48 15.82
N ASP A 216 -1.50 -6.63 15.15
CA ASP A 216 -0.49 -5.78 15.79
C ASP A 216 -0.97 -4.33 15.96
N GLN A 217 -1.08 -3.89 17.23
CA GLN A 217 -1.52 -2.54 17.58
C GLN A 217 -0.50 -1.46 17.18
N GLY A 218 0.80 -1.75 17.23
CA GLY A 218 1.85 -0.78 16.86
C GLY A 218 1.76 -0.44 15.38
N LEU A 219 1.60 -1.44 14.52
CA LEU A 219 1.34 -1.23 13.09
C LEU A 219 0.01 -0.51 12.85
N ALA A 220 -1.03 -0.80 13.64
CA ALA A 220 -2.29 -0.07 13.48
C ALA A 220 -2.14 1.43 13.82
N VAL A 221 -1.36 1.76 14.85
CA VAL A 221 -0.98 3.15 15.21
C VAL A 221 -0.16 3.80 14.10
N GLU A 222 0.85 3.10 13.56
CA GLU A 222 1.63 3.58 12.41
C GLU A 222 0.72 3.86 11.21
N ALA A 223 -0.23 2.97 10.90
CA ALA A 223 -1.20 3.17 9.83
C ALA A 223 -2.08 4.41 10.05
N LEU A 224 -2.66 4.59 11.25
CA LEU A 224 -3.44 5.79 11.58
C LEU A 224 -2.61 7.07 11.45
N SER A 225 -1.35 7.00 11.87
CA SER A 225 -0.42 8.12 11.76
C SER A 225 -0.12 8.45 10.30
N MET A 226 0.09 7.44 9.45
CA MET A 226 0.24 7.64 8.01
C MET A 226 -1.04 8.23 7.40
N VAL A 227 -2.23 7.73 7.76
CA VAL A 227 -3.51 8.29 7.29
C VAL A 227 -3.62 9.77 7.66
N ALA A 228 -3.39 10.13 8.92
CA ALA A 228 -3.51 11.50 9.39
C ALA A 228 -2.53 12.45 8.69
N THR A 229 -1.28 12.01 8.53
CA THR A 229 -0.21 12.84 7.98
C THR A 229 -0.13 12.87 6.46
N SER A 230 -0.79 11.93 5.75
CA SER A 230 -0.92 11.92 4.30
C SER A 230 -2.30 12.36 3.81
N TYR A 231 -3.20 12.74 4.71
CA TYR A 231 -4.56 13.15 4.37
C TYR A 231 -4.57 14.35 3.41
N GLN A 232 -5.05 14.13 2.18
CA GLN A 232 -5.04 15.10 1.08
C GLN A 232 -6.37 15.03 0.31
N SER A 233 -6.35 15.42 -0.97
CA SER A 233 -7.50 15.74 -1.82
C SER A 233 -8.31 14.52 -2.28
N VAL A 234 -7.91 13.26 -2.01
CA VAL A 234 -8.67 12.09 -2.51
C VAL A 234 -10.13 12.15 -2.05
N HIS A 235 -10.34 12.61 -0.82
CA HIS A 235 -11.64 12.72 -0.18
C HIS A 235 -12.64 13.57 -1.01
N GLU A 236 -12.14 14.58 -1.72
CA GLU A 236 -12.96 15.45 -2.58
C GLU A 236 -13.65 14.69 -3.74
N PHE A 237 -13.11 13.53 -4.14
CA PHE A 237 -13.62 12.74 -5.28
C PHE A 237 -14.49 11.56 -4.89
N VAL A 238 -14.42 11.13 -3.63
CA VAL A 238 -15.02 9.87 -3.19
C VAL A 238 -15.95 10.02 -2.00
N ASP A 239 -15.93 11.15 -1.30
CA ASP A 239 -16.69 11.31 -0.04
C ASP A 239 -18.15 11.62 -0.28
N ASN A 240 -18.50 12.29 -1.39
CA ASN A 240 -19.89 12.58 -1.70
C ASN A 240 -20.67 11.28 -1.95
N PRO A 241 -21.63 10.89 -1.06
CA PRO A 241 -22.39 9.66 -1.23
C PRO A 241 -23.44 9.77 -2.36
N ASN A 242 -23.69 10.97 -2.87
CA ASN A 242 -24.58 11.26 -3.98
C ASN A 242 -23.79 11.99 -5.08
N PRO A 243 -22.82 11.32 -5.73
CA PRO A 243 -22.07 11.95 -6.82
C PRO A 243 -23.03 12.37 -7.94
N PRO A 244 -22.68 13.40 -8.73
CA PRO A 244 -23.50 13.85 -9.85
C PRO A 244 -23.89 12.66 -10.73
N LYS A 245 -25.18 12.53 -11.06
CA LYS A 245 -25.62 11.48 -11.98
C LYS A 245 -25.06 11.76 -13.37
N THR A 246 -24.08 10.98 -13.76
CA THR A 246 -23.52 10.98 -15.11
C THR A 246 -24.51 10.31 -16.07
N PHE A 247 -24.54 10.78 -17.32
CA PHE A 247 -25.29 10.10 -18.39
C PHE A 247 -24.69 8.73 -18.72
N LEU A 248 -23.40 8.55 -18.44
CA LEU A 248 -22.64 7.33 -18.60
C LEU A 248 -22.55 6.58 -17.26
N SER A 249 -22.91 5.30 -17.22
CA SER A 249 -22.61 4.40 -16.09
C SER A 249 -21.61 3.34 -16.51
N ILE A 250 -20.50 3.24 -15.78
CA ILE A 250 -19.43 2.28 -15.98
C ILE A 250 -19.36 1.36 -14.76
N THR A 251 -19.42 0.05 -14.98
CA THR A 251 -19.31 -0.95 -13.91
C THR A 251 -17.99 -1.70 -13.90
N ASP A 252 -17.15 -1.49 -14.93
CA ASP A 252 -15.84 -2.12 -15.07
C ASP A 252 -14.74 -1.06 -15.07
N ILE A 253 -13.84 -1.15 -14.07
CA ILE A 253 -12.70 -0.23 -13.98
C ILE A 253 -11.79 -0.31 -15.20
N ARG A 254 -11.78 -1.44 -15.94
CA ARG A 254 -10.99 -1.53 -17.17
C ARG A 254 -11.46 -0.53 -18.22
N GLU A 255 -12.77 -0.33 -18.34
CA GLU A 255 -13.33 0.65 -19.27
C GLU A 255 -12.94 2.08 -18.87
N ILE A 256 -12.83 2.36 -17.57
CA ILE A 256 -12.33 3.66 -17.07
C ILE A 256 -10.88 3.88 -17.54
N LEU A 257 -10.00 2.89 -17.32
CA LEU A 257 -8.59 3.01 -17.72
C LEU A 257 -8.42 3.11 -19.24
N ASP A 258 -9.19 2.34 -20.01
CA ASP A 258 -9.17 2.41 -21.47
C ASP A 258 -9.66 3.78 -21.99
N ARG A 259 -10.66 4.40 -21.33
CA ARG A 259 -11.09 5.76 -21.64
C ARG A 259 -10.03 6.79 -21.29
N ILE A 260 -9.40 6.68 -20.11
CA ILE A 260 -8.27 7.53 -19.70
C ILE A 260 -7.13 7.42 -20.73
N HIS A 261 -6.81 6.23 -21.21
CA HIS A 261 -5.77 5.99 -22.22
C HIS A 261 -6.02 6.76 -23.53
N GLU A 262 -7.27 6.87 -23.96
CA GLU A 262 -7.63 7.53 -25.22
C GLU A 262 -7.97 9.02 -25.07
N ASP A 263 -8.12 9.52 -23.85
CA ASP A 263 -8.48 10.90 -23.56
C ASP A 263 -7.27 11.83 -23.78
N ASP A 264 -7.39 12.74 -24.76
CA ASP A 264 -6.31 13.64 -25.17
C ASP A 264 -6.01 14.73 -24.14
N THR A 265 -6.90 14.96 -23.17
CA THR A 265 -6.65 15.92 -22.08
C THR A 265 -5.47 15.50 -21.19
N PHE A 266 -5.11 14.21 -21.17
CA PHE A 266 -3.98 13.69 -20.41
C PHE A 266 -2.69 13.50 -21.25
N ASP A 267 -2.65 13.90 -22.53
CA ASP A 267 -1.48 13.71 -23.41
C ASP A 267 -0.23 14.46 -22.89
N GLY A 268 -0.41 15.64 -22.30
CA GLY A 268 0.69 16.47 -21.80
C GLY A 268 1.11 16.24 -20.34
N VAL A 269 0.44 15.34 -19.60
CA VAL A 269 0.66 15.20 -18.15
C VAL A 269 2.11 14.77 -17.83
N CYS A 270 2.60 13.73 -18.49
CA CYS A 270 3.96 13.26 -18.26
C CYS A 270 5.03 14.20 -18.81
N ASP A 271 4.75 14.92 -19.90
CA ASP A 271 5.68 15.91 -20.43
C ASP A 271 5.82 17.10 -19.48
N SER A 272 4.75 17.44 -18.76
CA SER A 272 4.72 18.58 -17.83
C SER A 272 5.35 18.26 -16.49
N TYR A 273 5.11 17.06 -15.95
CA TYR A 273 5.49 16.72 -14.57
C TYR A 273 6.58 15.66 -14.46
N GLY A 274 6.84 14.90 -15.53
CA GLY A 274 7.59 13.63 -15.46
C GLY A 274 6.69 12.46 -15.04
N ALA A 275 7.16 11.23 -15.28
CA ALA A 275 6.51 10.05 -14.73
C ALA A 275 6.75 9.97 -13.20
N GLY A 276 5.82 9.34 -12.47
CA GLY A 276 5.99 9.10 -11.03
C GLY A 276 5.55 10.24 -10.11
N HIS A 277 4.62 11.09 -10.55
CA HIS A 277 4.06 12.19 -9.75
C HIS A 277 2.54 12.08 -9.55
N PRO A 278 2.03 11.04 -8.86
CA PRO A 278 0.61 10.84 -8.64
C PRO A 278 -0.06 12.01 -7.88
N ASP A 279 0.60 12.60 -6.89
CA ASP A 279 0.06 13.72 -6.11
C ASP A 279 -0.28 14.92 -7.03
N ARG A 280 0.60 15.24 -7.99
CA ARG A 280 0.34 16.32 -8.97
C ARG A 280 -0.81 15.99 -9.92
N VAL A 281 -0.95 14.74 -10.33
CA VAL A 281 -2.08 14.32 -11.17
C VAL A 281 -3.39 14.53 -10.44
N LEU A 282 -3.43 14.18 -9.15
CA LEU A 282 -4.62 14.36 -8.31
C LEU A 282 -4.99 15.85 -8.17
N ASP A 283 -4.00 16.72 -7.93
CA ASP A 283 -4.24 18.14 -7.68
C ASP A 283 -4.48 18.96 -8.96
N GLU A 284 -3.79 18.64 -10.05
CA GLU A 284 -3.73 19.51 -11.25
C GLU A 284 -4.49 18.94 -12.45
N SER A 285 -4.70 17.62 -12.53
CA SER A 285 -5.34 16.97 -13.69
C SER A 285 -6.13 15.71 -13.31
N PRO A 286 -7.09 15.77 -12.37
CA PRO A 286 -7.78 14.58 -11.91
C PRO A 286 -8.83 14.06 -12.92
N PRO A 287 -8.99 12.72 -13.09
CA PRO A 287 -9.99 12.12 -13.99
C PRO A 287 -11.47 12.23 -13.56
N ASN A 288 -11.86 13.31 -12.88
CA ASN A 288 -13.10 13.45 -12.11
C ASN A 288 -14.37 12.96 -12.80
N MET A 289 -14.59 13.34 -14.06
CA MET A 289 -15.79 12.95 -14.79
C MET A 289 -15.91 11.42 -14.96
N LEU A 290 -14.78 10.72 -15.09
CA LEU A 290 -14.76 9.26 -15.17
C LEU A 290 -14.96 8.62 -13.80
N PHE A 291 -14.48 9.26 -12.72
CA PHE A 291 -14.71 8.79 -11.35
C PHE A 291 -16.18 8.81 -10.97
N ASP A 292 -16.91 9.86 -11.34
CA ASP A 292 -18.35 9.96 -11.12
C ASP A 292 -19.14 8.92 -11.90
N SER A 293 -18.63 8.47 -13.05
CA SER A 293 -19.26 7.44 -13.87
C SER A 293 -19.14 6.02 -13.31
N TYR A 294 -18.28 5.80 -12.32
CA TYR A 294 -18.03 4.47 -11.77
C TYR A 294 -19.11 4.02 -10.79
N GLU A 295 -19.97 3.10 -11.24
CA GLU A 295 -21.10 2.59 -10.47
C GLU A 295 -20.75 1.29 -9.74
N ILE A 296 -20.79 1.32 -8.40
CA ILE A 296 -20.65 0.14 -7.54
C ILE A 296 -22.00 -0.16 -6.89
N LYS A 297 -22.60 -1.29 -7.25
CA LYS A 297 -23.87 -1.75 -6.68
C LYS A 297 -23.63 -2.66 -5.49
N LYS A 298 -24.45 -2.53 -4.46
CA LYS A 298 -24.40 -3.36 -3.24
C LYS A 298 -24.43 -4.85 -3.57
N GLU A 299 -25.30 -5.26 -4.49
CA GLU A 299 -25.53 -6.65 -4.85
C GLU A 299 -24.36 -7.27 -5.63
N THR A 300 -23.53 -6.44 -6.28
CA THR A 300 -22.41 -6.86 -7.12
C THR A 300 -21.06 -6.38 -6.58
N MET A 301 -21.00 -5.90 -5.34
CA MET A 301 -19.79 -5.32 -4.75
C MET A 301 -18.63 -6.31 -4.73
N ALA A 302 -18.91 -7.57 -4.37
CA ALA A 302 -17.92 -8.64 -4.37
C ALA A 302 -17.33 -8.89 -5.78
N ASP A 303 -18.19 -8.97 -6.80
CA ASP A 303 -17.73 -9.15 -8.17
C ASP A 303 -16.99 -7.89 -8.70
N THR A 304 -17.38 -6.70 -8.22
CA THR A 304 -16.72 -5.43 -8.55
C THR A 304 -15.31 -5.40 -7.98
N PHE A 305 -15.14 -5.80 -6.72
CA PHE A 305 -13.82 -5.95 -6.10
C PHE A 305 -12.95 -6.96 -6.85
N GLN A 306 -13.50 -8.13 -7.21
CA GLN A 306 -12.75 -9.11 -8.00
C GLN A 306 -12.23 -8.51 -9.31
N ARG A 307 -13.08 -7.78 -10.04
CA ARG A 307 -12.69 -7.11 -11.30
C ARG A 307 -11.62 -6.05 -11.06
N GLN A 308 -11.71 -5.29 -9.97
CA GLN A 308 -10.65 -4.34 -9.60
C GLN A 308 -9.31 -5.02 -9.34
N ALA A 309 -9.29 -6.13 -8.59
CA ALA A 309 -8.08 -6.90 -8.34
C ALA A 309 -7.50 -7.48 -9.65
N GLU A 310 -8.35 -8.06 -10.51
CA GLU A 310 -7.94 -8.57 -11.83
C GLU A 310 -7.32 -7.45 -12.70
N VAL A 311 -7.94 -6.28 -12.75
CA VAL A 311 -7.44 -5.14 -13.53
C VAL A 311 -6.16 -4.56 -12.95
N ALA A 312 -6.02 -4.46 -11.62
CA ALA A 312 -4.77 -4.04 -10.99
C ALA A 312 -3.61 -4.98 -11.37
N VAL A 313 -3.84 -6.29 -11.36
CA VAL A 313 -2.86 -7.30 -11.80
C VAL A 313 -2.52 -7.16 -13.28
N LEU A 314 -3.53 -6.99 -14.14
CA LEU A 314 -3.30 -6.81 -15.58
C LEU A 314 -2.56 -5.50 -15.88
N LEU A 315 -2.92 -4.41 -15.22
CA LEU A 315 -2.27 -3.12 -15.35
C LEU A 315 -0.78 -3.24 -14.99
N PHE A 316 -0.47 -3.86 -13.87
CA PHE A 316 0.89 -4.10 -13.41
C PHE A 316 1.68 -5.04 -14.35
N ALA A 317 1.12 -6.20 -14.69
CA ALA A 317 1.88 -7.26 -15.36
C ALA A 317 1.86 -7.19 -16.90
N THR A 318 1.14 -6.23 -17.50
CA THR A 318 0.96 -6.20 -18.97
C THR A 318 1.08 -4.83 -19.64
N SER A 319 1.44 -3.80 -18.89
CA SER A 319 1.63 -2.42 -19.39
C SER A 319 2.98 -2.20 -20.11
N HIS A 320 3.87 -3.18 -20.11
CA HIS A 320 5.22 -3.09 -20.68
C HIS A 320 5.31 -3.61 -22.12
N LYS A 321 6.37 -3.26 -22.85
CA LYS A 321 6.60 -3.74 -24.24
C LYS A 321 6.87 -5.26 -24.27
N LYS A 322 6.44 -5.96 -25.32
CA LYS A 322 6.65 -7.43 -25.40
C LYS A 322 8.13 -7.82 -25.46
N SER A 323 8.92 -7.03 -26.19
CA SER A 323 10.37 -7.24 -26.36
C SER A 323 11.21 -6.79 -25.17
N ASP A 324 10.60 -6.05 -24.24
CA ASP A 324 11.28 -5.40 -23.13
C ASP A 324 10.34 -5.40 -21.91
N PRO A 325 10.30 -6.53 -21.17
CA PRO A 325 9.53 -6.64 -19.94
C PRO A 325 10.03 -5.66 -18.88
N GLN A 326 9.13 -4.79 -18.42
CA GLN A 326 9.40 -3.76 -17.42
C GLN A 326 8.28 -3.79 -16.38
N TYR A 327 8.63 -3.53 -15.13
CA TYR A 327 7.67 -3.54 -14.02
C TYR A 327 7.75 -2.22 -13.27
N ASP A 328 6.60 -1.57 -13.17
CA ASP A 328 6.50 -0.22 -12.65
C ASP A 328 6.27 -0.22 -11.14
N PHE A 329 7.06 0.60 -10.44
CA PHE A 329 6.99 0.75 -8.99
C PHE A 329 5.61 1.23 -8.53
N PHE A 330 5.04 2.22 -9.21
CA PHE A 330 3.76 2.82 -8.82
C PHE A 330 2.61 1.89 -9.18
N LEU A 331 2.60 1.25 -10.35
CA LEU A 331 1.55 0.28 -10.71
C LEU A 331 1.53 -0.94 -9.77
N ALA A 332 2.66 -1.31 -9.17
CA ALA A 332 2.70 -2.35 -8.13
C ALA A 332 1.88 -1.98 -6.88
N HIS A 333 1.68 -0.68 -6.60
CA HIS A 333 0.87 -0.24 -5.48
C HIS A 333 -0.62 -0.52 -5.69
N ALA A 334 -1.13 -0.43 -6.93
CA ALA A 334 -2.51 -0.82 -7.22
C ALA A 334 -2.79 -2.28 -6.83
N VAL A 335 -1.84 -3.19 -7.10
CA VAL A 335 -1.97 -4.62 -6.72
C VAL A 335 -1.99 -4.80 -5.20
N ASN A 336 -1.03 -4.18 -4.50
CA ASN A 336 -0.90 -4.32 -3.05
C ASN A 336 -2.04 -3.63 -2.30
N ALA A 337 -2.48 -2.46 -2.76
CA ALA A 337 -3.63 -1.75 -2.21
C ALA A 337 -4.93 -2.52 -2.44
N ALA A 338 -5.12 -3.15 -3.60
CA ALA A 338 -6.26 -4.05 -3.83
C ALA A 338 -6.29 -5.21 -2.83
N TYR A 339 -5.14 -5.80 -2.50
CA TYR A 339 -5.10 -6.88 -1.51
C TYR A 339 -5.36 -6.36 -0.09
N ALA A 340 -4.78 -5.22 0.27
CA ALA A 340 -5.06 -4.58 1.55
C ALA A 340 -6.55 -4.20 1.70
N LEU A 341 -7.19 -3.78 0.60
CA LEU A 341 -8.62 -3.53 0.57
C LEU A 341 -9.44 -4.78 0.90
N ARG A 342 -9.06 -5.96 0.37
CA ARG A 342 -9.70 -7.23 0.74
C ARG A 342 -9.69 -7.46 2.25
N ILE A 343 -8.60 -7.09 2.93
CA ILE A 343 -8.43 -7.29 4.36
C ILE A 343 -9.32 -6.32 5.16
N VAL A 344 -9.43 -5.07 4.71
CA VAL A 344 -10.21 -4.02 5.36
C VAL A 344 -11.72 -4.17 5.15
N LEU A 345 -12.18 -4.55 3.94
CA LEU A 345 -13.60 -4.61 3.57
C LEU A 345 -14.53 -5.32 4.58
N PRO A 346 -14.17 -6.48 5.17
CA PRO A 346 -15.01 -7.18 6.15
C PRO A 346 -15.30 -6.39 7.44
N HIS A 347 -14.55 -5.32 7.70
CA HIS A 347 -14.70 -4.49 8.90
C HIS A 347 -15.55 -3.24 8.67
N LEU A 348 -15.89 -2.95 7.42
CA LEU A 348 -16.61 -1.75 7.03
C LEU A 348 -18.12 -2.02 6.90
N ASP A 349 -18.93 -0.99 7.14
CA ASP A 349 -20.31 -1.03 6.68
C ASP A 349 -20.39 -0.89 5.15
N ILE A 350 -21.59 -1.04 4.59
CA ILE A 350 -21.78 -1.04 3.14
C ILE A 350 -21.43 0.30 2.48
N GLN A 351 -21.66 1.41 3.18
CA GLN A 351 -21.39 2.74 2.66
C GLN A 351 -19.88 3.01 2.69
N GLN A 352 -19.23 2.70 3.81
CA GLN A 352 -17.78 2.77 3.95
C GLN A 352 -17.07 1.88 2.92
N ALA A 353 -17.51 0.63 2.76
CA ALA A 353 -16.96 -0.28 1.75
C ALA A 353 -17.09 0.29 0.33
N TRP A 354 -18.22 0.93 0.01
CA TRP A 354 -18.42 1.63 -1.26
C TRP A 354 -17.42 2.76 -1.46
N HIS A 355 -17.21 3.61 -0.44
CA HIS A 355 -16.24 4.70 -0.49
C HIS A 355 -14.81 4.20 -0.72
N VAL A 356 -14.34 3.23 0.07
CA VAL A 356 -12.95 2.76 -0.04
C VAL A 356 -12.71 2.00 -1.36
N LEU A 357 -13.71 1.29 -1.90
CA LEU A 357 -13.61 0.71 -3.25
C LEU A 357 -13.48 1.77 -4.35
N ARG A 358 -14.14 2.93 -4.19
CA ARG A 358 -13.96 4.07 -5.09
C ARG A 358 -12.59 4.71 -4.90
N SER A 359 -12.13 4.87 -3.65
CA SER A 359 -10.78 5.37 -3.34
C SER A 359 -9.70 4.54 -4.04
N HIS A 360 -9.82 3.21 -4.05
CA HIS A 360 -8.89 2.34 -4.77
C HIS A 360 -8.94 2.52 -6.31
N MET A 361 -10.13 2.80 -6.88
CA MET A 361 -10.27 3.14 -8.30
C MET A 361 -9.59 4.48 -8.62
N VAL A 362 -9.73 5.49 -7.75
CA VAL A 362 -9.03 6.78 -7.87
C VAL A 362 -7.52 6.56 -7.83
N LEU A 363 -7.01 5.86 -6.82
CA LEU A 363 -5.59 5.50 -6.69
C LEU A 363 -5.06 4.85 -7.98
N SER A 364 -5.74 3.81 -8.45
CA SER A 364 -5.34 3.07 -9.66
C SER A 364 -5.29 3.96 -10.88
N SER A 365 -6.25 4.88 -11.03
CA SER A 365 -6.34 5.78 -12.17
C SER A 365 -5.31 6.91 -12.12
N VAL A 366 -5.05 7.48 -10.94
CA VAL A 366 -4.05 8.53 -10.74
C VAL A 366 -2.64 8.01 -10.98
N VAL A 367 -2.33 6.83 -10.43
CA VAL A 367 -1.08 6.12 -10.71
C VAL A 367 -0.96 5.76 -12.20
N TYR A 368 -2.06 5.36 -12.85
CA TYR A 368 -2.06 5.05 -14.27
C TYR A 368 -1.72 6.27 -15.13
N VAL A 369 -2.33 7.42 -14.82
CA VAL A 369 -2.07 8.69 -15.49
C VAL A 369 -0.65 9.18 -15.23
N SER A 370 -0.16 9.09 -13.99
CA SER A 370 1.20 9.48 -13.63
C SER A 370 2.29 8.61 -14.24
N GLN A 371 1.92 7.43 -14.76
CA GLN A 371 2.79 6.55 -15.54
C GLN A 371 2.57 6.65 -17.06
N CYS A 372 1.97 7.76 -17.50
CA CYS A 372 1.76 8.08 -18.92
C CYS A 372 0.84 7.10 -19.63
N ARG A 373 -0.13 6.54 -18.88
CA ARG A 373 -1.25 5.76 -19.39
C ARG A 373 -0.81 4.63 -20.32
N PRO A 374 0.07 3.71 -19.86
CA PRO A 374 0.61 2.66 -20.72
C PRO A 374 -0.48 1.70 -21.19
N LYS A 375 -0.30 1.09 -22.35
CA LYS A 375 -1.31 0.20 -22.92
C LYS A 375 -1.38 -1.14 -22.17
N ILE A 376 -2.56 -1.49 -21.66
CA ILE A 376 -2.82 -2.77 -20.98
C ILE A 376 -3.01 -3.88 -22.03
N LYS A 377 -2.13 -4.90 -22.01
CA LYS A 377 -2.08 -5.97 -23.02
C LYS A 377 -2.27 -7.35 -22.39
N GLU A 378 -3.51 -7.68 -22.06
CA GLU A 378 -3.88 -8.90 -21.31
C GLU A 378 -3.24 -10.21 -21.84
N LYS A 379 -3.02 -10.29 -23.16
CA LYS A 379 -2.35 -11.42 -23.82
C LYS A 379 -0.95 -11.72 -23.28
N LEU A 380 -0.25 -10.72 -22.72
CA LEU A 380 1.09 -10.88 -22.14
C LEU A 380 1.09 -11.77 -20.89
N VAL A 381 -0.05 -11.90 -20.20
CA VAL A 381 -0.20 -12.81 -19.04
C VAL A 381 -1.01 -14.04 -19.41
N TYR A 382 -2.10 -13.92 -20.17
CA TYR A 382 -2.95 -15.07 -20.49
C TYR A 382 -2.23 -16.19 -21.25
N GLY A 383 -1.25 -15.82 -22.10
CA GLY A 383 -0.43 -16.74 -22.88
C GLY A 383 0.78 -17.30 -22.16
N VAL A 384 1.00 -16.98 -20.88
CA VAL A 384 2.13 -17.51 -20.10
C VAL A 384 1.94 -19.01 -19.89
N ASP A 385 2.96 -19.78 -20.27
CA ASP A 385 3.11 -21.17 -19.86
C ASP A 385 3.81 -21.19 -18.50
N VAL A 386 3.17 -21.81 -17.51
CA VAL A 386 3.73 -21.93 -16.17
C VAL A 386 4.82 -23.01 -16.10
N ASP A 387 4.93 -23.90 -17.09
CA ASP A 387 6.00 -24.90 -17.21
C ASP A 387 6.23 -25.70 -15.90
N GLY A 388 5.12 -26.16 -15.30
CA GLY A 388 5.15 -26.91 -14.04
C GLY A 388 5.48 -26.09 -12.78
N LYS A 389 5.78 -24.78 -12.90
CA LYS A 389 6.01 -23.88 -11.75
C LYS A 389 4.71 -23.63 -11.01
N ASP A 390 4.79 -23.71 -9.69
CA ASP A 390 3.65 -23.54 -8.78
C ASP A 390 3.95 -22.49 -7.70
N TRP A 391 3.11 -22.41 -6.68
CA TRP A 391 3.32 -21.47 -5.58
C TRP A 391 4.54 -21.81 -4.71
N GLU A 392 5.04 -23.04 -4.70
CA GLU A 392 6.30 -23.35 -4.03
C GLU A 392 7.48 -22.72 -4.76
N TYR A 393 7.48 -22.79 -6.10
CA TYR A 393 8.45 -22.07 -6.93
C TYR A 393 8.46 -20.57 -6.62
N ILE A 394 7.28 -19.94 -6.56
CA ILE A 394 7.14 -18.50 -6.27
C ILE A 394 7.66 -18.16 -4.87
N ARG A 395 7.30 -18.93 -3.84
CA ARG A 395 7.83 -18.71 -2.47
C ARG A 395 9.35 -18.83 -2.43
N ASN A 396 9.93 -19.81 -3.13
CA ASN A 396 11.38 -19.96 -3.23
C ASN A 396 12.04 -18.75 -3.91
N LYS A 397 11.46 -18.23 -4.99
CA LYS A 397 11.94 -17.01 -5.66
C LYS A 397 11.87 -15.78 -4.75
N ALA A 398 10.78 -15.63 -4.00
CA ALA A 398 10.62 -14.52 -3.06
C ALA A 398 11.58 -14.57 -1.87
N LEU A 399 11.89 -15.77 -1.35
CA LEU A 399 12.68 -15.93 -0.12
C LEU A 399 14.17 -16.17 -0.35
N GLN A 400 14.54 -16.72 -1.51
CA GLN A 400 15.92 -17.12 -1.82
C GLN A 400 16.47 -16.44 -3.08
N GLY A 401 15.61 -15.79 -3.87
CA GLY A 401 16.01 -15.09 -5.08
C GLY A 401 16.87 -13.86 -4.84
N GLU A 402 17.28 -13.25 -5.94
CA GLU A 402 18.06 -12.00 -5.97
C GLU A 402 17.30 -10.85 -5.29
N TRP A 403 15.98 -10.78 -5.52
CA TRP A 403 15.10 -9.70 -5.06
C TRP A 403 14.46 -9.95 -3.69
N ARG A 404 15.00 -10.86 -2.88
CA ARG A 404 14.41 -11.25 -1.58
C ARG A 404 14.36 -10.12 -0.53
N HIS A 405 15.19 -9.08 -0.71
CA HIS A 405 15.20 -7.89 0.13
C HIS A 405 14.33 -6.76 -0.44
N ASP A 406 13.79 -6.91 -1.65
CA ASP A 406 12.91 -5.90 -2.21
C ASP A 406 11.49 -6.07 -1.68
N ALA A 407 11.06 -5.11 -0.84
CA ALA A 407 9.75 -5.14 -0.23
C ALA A 407 8.62 -5.22 -1.27
N HIS A 408 8.70 -4.48 -2.37
CA HIS A 408 7.64 -4.42 -3.38
C HIS A 408 7.53 -5.73 -4.15
N TYR A 409 8.66 -6.35 -4.49
CA TYR A 409 8.72 -7.63 -5.19
C TYR A 409 8.05 -8.73 -4.37
N VAL A 410 8.44 -8.85 -3.10
CA VAL A 410 7.90 -9.88 -2.20
C VAL A 410 6.42 -9.62 -1.89
N LYS A 411 6.01 -8.37 -1.65
CA LYS A 411 4.59 -7.99 -1.43
C LYS A 411 3.71 -8.33 -2.64
N VAL A 412 4.15 -8.01 -3.85
CA VAL A 412 3.35 -8.29 -5.07
C VAL A 412 3.18 -9.79 -5.27
N LEU A 413 4.24 -10.58 -5.17
CA LEU A 413 4.14 -12.04 -5.28
C LEU A 413 3.18 -12.62 -4.23
N ARG A 414 3.19 -12.05 -3.01
CA ARG A 414 2.26 -12.45 -1.95
C ARG A 414 0.83 -12.10 -2.30
N SER A 415 0.56 -10.85 -2.68
CA SER A 415 -0.77 -10.40 -3.10
C SER A 415 -1.34 -11.30 -4.21
N LEU A 416 -0.53 -11.69 -5.18
CA LEU A 416 -0.92 -12.63 -6.24
C LEU A 416 -1.27 -14.02 -5.70
N GLN A 417 -0.49 -14.56 -4.76
CA GLN A 417 -0.82 -15.84 -4.12
C GLN A 417 -2.14 -15.78 -3.36
N GLU A 418 -2.40 -14.67 -2.67
CA GLU A 418 -3.61 -14.49 -1.89
C GLU A 418 -4.85 -14.27 -2.78
N PHE A 419 -4.70 -13.59 -3.91
CA PHE A 419 -5.75 -13.54 -4.93
C PHE A 419 -6.06 -14.91 -5.53
N ASP A 420 -5.04 -15.75 -5.79
CA ASP A 420 -5.26 -17.12 -6.27
C ASP A 420 -6.03 -17.98 -5.26
N LYS A 421 -5.72 -17.84 -3.96
CA LYS A 421 -6.47 -18.49 -2.88
C LYS A 421 -7.92 -18.01 -2.83
N LEU A 422 -8.15 -16.71 -2.99
CA LEU A 422 -9.47 -16.09 -2.86
C LEU A 422 -10.39 -16.36 -4.05
N PHE A 423 -9.89 -16.17 -5.27
CA PHE A 423 -10.68 -16.25 -6.50
C PHE A 423 -10.54 -17.60 -7.22
N GLY A 424 -9.55 -18.38 -6.83
CA GLY A 424 -9.24 -19.67 -7.42
C GLY A 424 -8.63 -19.56 -8.82
N LYS A 425 -8.43 -20.72 -9.43
CA LYS A 425 -7.82 -20.88 -10.76
C LYS A 425 -8.71 -20.39 -11.90
N GLY A 426 -9.96 -20.03 -11.64
CA GLY A 426 -10.98 -19.85 -12.68
C GLY A 426 -11.32 -21.17 -13.40
N ARG A 427 -12.19 -21.09 -14.41
CA ARG A 427 -12.57 -22.26 -15.20
C ARG A 427 -11.46 -22.61 -16.23
N PRO A 428 -11.16 -23.90 -16.48
CA PRO A 428 -10.14 -24.31 -17.45
C PRO A 428 -10.33 -23.77 -18.88
N ASP A 429 -11.56 -23.47 -19.27
CA ASP A 429 -11.93 -22.93 -20.59
C ASP A 429 -11.88 -21.38 -20.64
N SER A 430 -11.66 -20.72 -19.49
CA SER A 430 -11.61 -19.27 -19.40
C SER A 430 -10.24 -18.72 -19.79
N LYS A 431 -10.22 -17.55 -20.44
CA LYS A 431 -8.98 -16.80 -20.69
C LYS A 431 -8.22 -16.44 -19.40
N ASN A 432 -8.94 -16.30 -18.28
CA ASN A 432 -8.38 -15.99 -16.96
C ASN A 432 -7.93 -17.26 -16.19
N TYR A 433 -7.90 -18.44 -16.82
CA TYR A 433 -7.45 -19.66 -16.15
C TYR A 433 -6.01 -19.53 -15.64
N ASN A 434 -5.82 -19.75 -14.33
CA ASN A 434 -4.58 -19.55 -13.58
C ASN A 434 -3.99 -18.13 -13.70
N LEU A 435 -4.83 -17.09 -13.82
CA LEU A 435 -4.39 -15.71 -14.00
C LEU A 435 -3.30 -15.29 -13.01
N TYR A 436 -3.53 -15.48 -11.71
CA TYR A 436 -2.61 -15.00 -10.67
C TYR A 436 -1.29 -15.77 -10.63
N LEU A 437 -1.33 -17.09 -10.79
CA LEU A 437 -0.11 -17.90 -10.89
C LEU A 437 0.70 -17.54 -12.16
N LYS A 438 0.03 -17.33 -13.29
CA LYS A 438 0.69 -16.89 -14.54
C LYS A 438 1.35 -15.53 -14.38
N ALA A 439 0.66 -14.57 -13.77
CA ALA A 439 1.22 -13.26 -13.47
C ALA A 439 2.41 -13.37 -12.52
N ALA A 440 2.33 -14.21 -11.49
CA ALA A 440 3.40 -14.42 -10.52
C ALA A 440 4.65 -15.07 -11.15
N VAL A 441 4.47 -16.12 -11.97
CA VAL A 441 5.58 -16.77 -12.69
C VAL A 441 6.27 -15.78 -13.63
N LYS A 442 5.47 -15.07 -14.43
CA LYS A 442 5.98 -14.05 -15.35
C LYS A 442 6.78 -12.98 -14.61
N PHE A 443 6.20 -12.40 -13.56
CA PHE A 443 6.87 -11.37 -12.76
C PHE A 443 8.13 -11.91 -12.08
N ALA A 444 8.06 -13.09 -11.45
CA ALA A 444 9.21 -13.65 -10.75
C ALA A 444 10.39 -13.96 -11.69
N ASP A 445 10.14 -14.31 -12.95
CA ASP A 445 11.16 -14.67 -13.92
C ASP A 445 11.70 -13.49 -14.73
N GLU A 446 10.86 -12.51 -15.04
CA GLU A 446 11.25 -11.40 -15.90
C GLU A 446 11.66 -10.14 -15.14
N PHE A 447 11.44 -10.06 -13.82
CA PHE A 447 11.78 -8.87 -13.05
C PHE A 447 13.29 -8.67 -12.94
N THR A 448 13.75 -7.54 -13.47
CA THR A 448 15.17 -7.12 -13.45
C THR A 448 15.39 -5.81 -12.69
N GLY A 449 14.36 -5.29 -12.02
CA GLY A 449 14.37 -4.01 -11.34
C GLY A 449 13.12 -3.18 -11.64
N TRP A 450 12.92 -2.14 -10.84
CA TRP A 450 11.80 -1.21 -10.97
C TRP A 450 12.04 -0.15 -12.03
N THR A 451 10.99 0.18 -12.78
CA THR A 451 10.87 1.42 -13.56
C THR A 451 9.79 2.34 -12.96
N GLY A 452 9.57 3.50 -13.57
CA GLY A 452 8.46 4.41 -13.31
C GLY A 452 8.86 5.70 -12.58
N PHE A 453 10.17 5.91 -12.35
CA PHE A 453 10.68 7.05 -11.59
C PHE A 453 10.93 8.31 -12.43
N GLY A 454 10.77 8.22 -13.75
CA GLY A 454 10.96 9.34 -14.68
C GLY A 454 12.43 9.71 -14.85
N LEU A 455 13.36 8.79 -14.58
CA LEU A 455 14.80 9.07 -14.64
C LEU A 455 15.31 9.06 -16.08
N ALA A 456 16.29 9.92 -16.38
CA ALA A 456 16.87 9.99 -17.71
C ALA A 456 17.52 8.65 -18.10
N GLY A 457 17.07 8.07 -19.21
CA GLY A 457 17.56 6.78 -19.72
C GLY A 457 16.92 5.54 -19.09
N GLU A 458 15.91 5.72 -18.23
CA GLU A 458 15.11 4.64 -17.68
C GLU A 458 14.25 3.98 -18.78
N PRO A 459 14.13 2.64 -18.81
CA PRO A 459 13.23 1.94 -19.73
C PRO A 459 11.78 2.37 -19.49
N SER A 460 11.06 2.75 -20.55
CA SER A 460 9.65 3.12 -20.42
C SER A 460 8.70 1.95 -20.65
N LEU A 461 7.54 2.02 -20.00
CA LEU A 461 6.38 1.19 -20.30
C LEU A 461 5.92 1.38 -21.77
N ASP A 462 4.90 0.64 -22.20
CA ASP A 462 4.31 0.79 -23.54
C ASP A 462 3.33 1.98 -23.59
N ILE A 463 3.90 3.18 -23.51
CA ILE A 463 3.17 4.45 -23.49
C ILE A 463 2.85 4.92 -24.91
N LYS A 464 1.76 5.68 -25.06
CA LYS A 464 1.43 6.34 -26.33
C LYS A 464 2.54 7.36 -26.61
N THR A 465 3.22 7.23 -27.75
CA THR A 465 4.19 8.26 -28.17
C THR A 465 3.40 9.46 -28.70
N ALA A 466 3.74 10.66 -28.24
CA ALA A 466 3.18 11.88 -28.82
C ALA A 466 3.44 11.88 -30.34
N ALA A 467 2.38 12.10 -31.11
CA ALA A 467 2.42 12.06 -32.58
C ALA A 467 3.14 13.27 -33.17
#